data_AF-A0A0P7BE83-F1
#
_entry.id   AF-A0A0P7BE83-F1
#
_cell.length_a   1.000
_cell.length_b   1.000
_cell.length_c   1.000
_cell.angle_alpha   90.00
_cell.angle_beta   90.00
_cell.angle_gamma   90.00
#
_symmetry.space_group_name_H-M   'P 1'
#
loop_
_entity.id
_entity.type
_entity.pdbx_description
1 polymer ?
#
loop_
_entity_poly.entity_id
_entity_poly.type
_entity_poly.pdbx_seq_one_letter_code
_entity_poly.pdbx_strand_id
1 'polypeptide(L)'
;MSNVVNSNPSVHLYVVTEALVDGWADADAAASESDFSAGGQLSYFSSWGPTFENYFSPTIAAPGGAVYGAFPDSEFAIAPSTSFSAPYIAGIAALFFAHGKKDVSDPLISLNDTDNRVKTHRIRLRNTASTQVAYRISHVAASTVQARDEYWYPNEYFPPLLSDAQGSVKAPESVTIAPGSTQEVEITLGAPVNLGVNSGALWSGKIVFESSNGKILLSLSAMFLTLDIYTLWTGEKAYRPAEFDSPEIYYALKYGTYEFSLDLVGENWKEEDFVYSLSAGAGPKQRYGAVRTQPDAFGSYTEFPLRYPLRFSSVGFSTFQSFSNGTRIPSGKYRSLSRALRMFRNPLDSGDWQIFLSDSFRVQHGDDPIPGSNTTSTETSTGAHAFTSSSLSPVTEVPATTTTRSIVTSTPVPGVTKTLKATTSPTGISNAFVDISLRRQGVSSPDIYDPNGWMELHVQFLVPTRLKEGSVVTFALPPQFVNVVEDNYVMDPSSNLVGSASFDNNTALFSVGFSEWAEWHSDIVGDFYLYCHFSEEFQAQVEAGT
;
A
#
# COMPACT_ATOMS: atom_id res chain seq x y z
N MET A 1 -0.68 12.65 -29.54
CA MET A 1 -1.79 13.24 -28.75
C MET A 1 -1.46 14.69 -28.51
N SER A 2 -2.45 15.57 -28.61
CA SER A 2 -2.32 17.03 -28.74
C SER A 2 -1.45 17.70 -27.67
N ASN A 3 -0.52 18.55 -28.12
CA ASN A 3 0.24 19.50 -27.31
C ASN A 3 -0.70 20.32 -26.42
N VAL A 4 -0.76 20.03 -25.12
CA VAL A 4 -1.30 20.98 -24.15
C VAL A 4 -0.17 21.96 -23.82
N VAL A 5 -0.01 22.96 -24.69
CA VAL A 5 0.67 24.19 -24.30
C VAL A 5 -0.12 24.75 -23.12
N ASN A 6 0.58 24.96 -22.00
CA ASN A 6 0.05 25.54 -20.76
C ASN A 6 -0.40 26.98 -21.02
N SER A 7 -1.55 27.09 -21.70
CA SER A 7 -2.25 28.33 -21.99
C SER A 7 -3.09 28.63 -20.75
N ASN A 8 -2.67 29.66 -20.02
CA ASN A 8 -3.40 30.37 -18.97
C ASN A 8 -4.71 29.67 -18.50
N PRO A 9 -4.70 28.88 -17.40
CA PRO A 9 -5.83 28.04 -17.04
C PRO A 9 -7.03 28.93 -16.65
N SER A 10 -7.93 29.11 -17.62
CA SER A 10 -9.22 29.73 -17.39
C SER A 10 -10.12 28.63 -16.84
N VAL A 11 -10.47 28.71 -15.56
CA VAL A 11 -11.45 27.82 -14.95
C VAL A 11 -12.80 28.44 -15.22
N HIS A 12 -13.63 27.73 -15.97
CA HIS A 12 -15.01 28.13 -16.18
C HIS A 12 -15.78 27.71 -14.92
N LEU A 13 -16.69 28.55 -14.41
CA LEU A 13 -17.62 28.26 -13.31
C LEU A 13 -19.00 28.79 -13.68
N TYR A 14 -19.88 27.89 -14.08
CA TYR A 14 -21.26 28.24 -14.40
C TYR A 14 -22.13 28.11 -13.15
N VAL A 15 -22.78 29.21 -12.76
CA VAL A 15 -23.67 29.24 -11.60
C VAL A 15 -25.11 29.11 -12.07
N VAL A 16 -25.80 28.09 -11.57
CA VAL A 16 -27.25 27.97 -11.69
C VAL A 16 -27.85 28.42 -10.36
N THR A 17 -28.39 29.63 -10.33
CA THR A 17 -29.21 30.10 -9.22
C THR A 17 -30.68 29.83 -9.57
N GLU A 18 -31.20 28.69 -9.13
CA GLU A 18 -32.66 28.50 -9.03
C GLU A 18 -33.08 28.82 -7.60
N ALA A 19 -34.25 29.43 -7.44
CA ALA A 19 -34.82 29.73 -6.13
C ALA A 19 -35.01 28.42 -5.34
N LEU A 20 -34.41 28.34 -4.16
CA LEU A 20 -34.66 27.25 -3.22
C LEU A 20 -36.14 27.28 -2.83
N VAL A 21 -36.81 26.13 -2.97
CA VAL A 21 -38.15 25.91 -2.42
C VAL A 21 -37.98 25.78 -0.90
N ASP A 22 -38.74 26.59 -0.16
CA ASP A 22 -38.73 26.65 1.30
C ASP A 22 -38.97 25.29 1.97
N GLY A 23 -38.15 25.03 3.00
CA GLY A 23 -38.57 24.40 4.24
C GLY A 23 -38.82 22.89 4.23
N TRP A 24 -37.76 22.08 4.22
CA TRP A 24 -37.80 20.75 4.85
C TRP A 24 -37.00 20.82 6.15
N ALA A 25 -37.66 20.57 7.28
CA ALA A 25 -37.01 20.39 8.55
C ALA A 25 -36.13 19.14 8.47
N ASP A 26 -34.86 19.27 8.87
CA ASP A 26 -33.96 18.14 9.02
C ASP A 26 -34.59 17.09 9.94
N ALA A 27 -34.51 15.82 9.55
CA ALA A 27 -34.88 14.72 10.42
C ALA A 27 -33.95 14.75 11.63
N ASP A 28 -34.55 14.74 12.83
CA ASP A 28 -33.89 14.87 14.12
C ASP A 28 -32.74 13.84 14.26
N ALA A 29 -31.49 14.34 14.21
CA ALA A 29 -30.27 13.53 14.21
C ALA A 29 -29.93 12.90 15.58
N ALA A 30 -30.82 13.02 16.56
CA ALA A 30 -30.58 12.68 17.96
C ALA A 30 -30.48 11.16 18.25
N ALA A 31 -30.52 10.29 17.24
CA ALA A 31 -30.63 8.84 17.42
C ALA A 31 -29.37 8.01 17.05
N SER A 32 -28.18 8.57 16.79
CA SER A 32 -27.07 7.73 16.27
C SER A 32 -25.64 7.93 16.82
N GLU A 33 -25.37 8.86 17.72
CA GLU A 33 -24.00 9.02 18.24
C GLU A 33 -23.58 7.90 19.22
N SER A 34 -24.52 7.27 19.93
CA SER A 34 -24.20 6.21 20.91
C SER A 34 -23.84 4.87 20.28
N ASP A 35 -24.35 4.58 19.08
CA ASP A 35 -24.30 3.24 18.49
C ASP A 35 -23.16 3.07 17.47
N PHE A 36 -22.61 4.19 16.97
CA PHE A 36 -21.44 4.21 16.09
C PHE A 36 -20.51 5.37 16.45
N SER A 37 -19.50 5.12 17.28
CA SER A 37 -18.54 6.11 17.79
C SER A 37 -17.69 6.84 16.73
N ALA A 38 -17.87 6.52 15.44
CA ALA A 38 -17.19 7.14 14.30
C ALA A 38 -18.13 7.93 13.37
N GLY A 39 -19.39 8.16 13.77
CA GLY A 39 -20.34 8.99 13.01
C GLY A 39 -19.79 10.38 12.68
N GLY A 40 -19.99 10.84 11.44
CA GLY A 40 -19.48 12.14 10.97
C GLY A 40 -17.99 12.18 10.59
N GLN A 41 -17.27 11.06 10.65
CA GLN A 41 -15.86 10.96 10.26
C GLN A 41 -15.69 10.27 8.90
N LEU A 42 -14.54 10.48 8.24
CA LEU A 42 -14.15 9.65 7.09
C LEU A 42 -13.85 8.22 7.56
N SER A 43 -14.34 7.23 6.82
CA SER A 43 -14.06 5.82 7.10
C SER A 43 -12.58 5.49 6.88
N TYR A 44 -11.97 4.69 7.77
CA TYR A 44 -10.55 4.35 7.71
C TYR A 44 -10.13 3.61 6.43
N PHE A 45 -11.06 2.86 5.82
CA PHE A 45 -10.84 2.12 4.58
C PHE A 45 -11.04 2.97 3.31
N SER A 46 -11.49 4.22 3.43
CA SER A 46 -11.69 5.08 2.27
C SER A 46 -10.34 5.32 1.60
N SER A 47 -10.25 5.09 0.28
CA SER A 47 -9.04 5.41 -0.46
C SER A 47 -8.76 6.91 -0.43
N TRP A 48 -7.49 7.26 -0.27
CA TRP A 48 -7.01 8.64 -0.30
C TRP A 48 -6.29 8.90 -1.61
N GLY A 49 -6.47 10.09 -2.16
CA GLY A 49 -5.62 10.57 -3.23
C GLY A 49 -4.28 11.12 -2.74
N PRO A 50 -3.57 11.86 -3.61
CA PRO A 50 -3.99 12.17 -4.98
C PRO A 50 -3.85 10.96 -5.91
N THR A 51 -4.32 11.08 -7.17
CA THR A 51 -4.11 10.04 -8.18
C THR A 51 -2.61 9.89 -8.52
N PHE A 52 -2.26 8.88 -9.32
CA PHE A 52 -0.89 8.68 -9.81
C PHE A 52 -0.31 9.90 -10.55
N GLU A 53 -1.16 10.67 -11.23
CA GLU A 53 -0.82 11.91 -11.92
C GLU A 53 -1.02 13.15 -11.04
N ASN A 54 -1.13 12.98 -9.71
CA ASN A 54 -1.34 14.05 -8.76
C ASN A 54 -2.63 14.87 -9.02
N TYR A 55 -3.66 14.22 -9.59
CA TYR A 55 -5.01 14.81 -9.64
C TYR A 55 -5.74 14.62 -8.30
N PHE A 56 -6.69 15.51 -8.03
CA PHE A 56 -7.50 15.43 -6.83
C PHE A 56 -8.45 14.23 -6.88
N SER A 57 -8.42 13.41 -5.83
CA SER A 57 -9.31 12.28 -5.63
C SER A 57 -9.34 11.91 -4.14
N PRO A 58 -10.44 11.34 -3.61
CA PRO A 58 -11.77 11.32 -4.21
C PRO A 58 -12.38 12.72 -4.36
N THR A 59 -13.28 12.92 -5.31
CA THR A 59 -13.89 14.23 -5.61
C THR A 59 -15.10 14.56 -4.74
N ILE A 60 -15.75 13.54 -4.18
CA ILE A 60 -16.92 13.66 -3.32
C ILE A 60 -16.94 12.51 -2.31
N ALA A 61 -17.44 12.77 -1.11
CA ALA A 61 -17.66 11.77 -0.08
C ALA A 61 -19.16 11.63 0.21
N ALA A 62 -19.59 10.42 0.55
CA ALA A 62 -20.97 10.09 0.92
C ALA A 62 -20.97 8.98 1.99
N PRO A 63 -22.09 8.81 2.73
CA PRO A 63 -22.20 7.76 3.75
C PRO A 63 -21.86 6.37 3.19
N GLY A 64 -20.94 5.68 3.87
CA GLY A 64 -20.47 4.34 3.49
C GLY A 64 -19.96 3.49 4.67
N GLY A 65 -19.91 4.04 5.88
CA GLY A 65 -19.32 3.39 7.06
C GLY A 65 -20.21 2.36 7.76
N ALA A 66 -21.54 2.48 7.63
CA ALA A 66 -22.51 1.55 8.19
C ALA A 66 -23.81 1.69 7.40
N VAL A 67 -23.87 1.10 6.20
CA VAL A 67 -25.02 1.25 5.31
C VAL A 67 -25.90 0.01 5.40
N TYR A 68 -27.17 0.21 5.76
CA TYR A 68 -28.20 -0.82 5.69
C TYR A 68 -28.70 -0.94 4.24
N GLY A 69 -28.60 -2.14 3.66
CA GLY A 69 -28.92 -2.37 2.26
C GLY A 69 -29.45 -3.77 2.00
N ALA A 70 -29.98 -3.97 0.78
CA ALA A 70 -30.43 -5.27 0.31
C ALA A 70 -29.23 -6.18 -0.01
N PHE A 71 -29.32 -7.43 0.41
CA PHE A 71 -28.37 -8.50 0.16
C PHE A 71 -29.05 -9.63 -0.63
N PRO A 72 -28.29 -10.61 -1.16
CA PRO A 72 -28.86 -11.79 -1.80
C PRO A 72 -29.93 -12.50 -0.94
N ASP A 73 -30.73 -13.35 -1.56
CA ASP A 73 -31.73 -14.18 -0.88
C ASP A 73 -32.82 -13.42 -0.09
N SER A 74 -33.13 -12.19 -0.55
CA SER A 74 -34.13 -11.30 0.06
C SER A 74 -33.77 -10.83 1.48
N GLU A 75 -32.47 -10.83 1.79
CA GLU A 75 -31.97 -10.37 3.07
C GLU A 75 -31.63 -8.89 3.07
N PHE A 76 -31.50 -8.33 4.27
CA PHE A 76 -30.97 -7.00 4.50
C PHE A 76 -29.87 -7.07 5.56
N ALA A 77 -28.78 -6.38 5.32
CA ALA A 77 -27.67 -6.31 6.25
C ALA A 77 -27.02 -4.92 6.27
N ILE A 78 -26.27 -4.66 7.34
CA ILE A 78 -25.43 -3.47 7.49
C ILE A 78 -24.02 -3.85 7.07
N ALA A 79 -23.44 -3.10 6.14
CA ALA A 79 -22.06 -3.30 5.73
C ALA A 79 -21.30 -1.98 5.50
N PRO A 80 -20.01 -1.92 5.88
CA PRO A 80 -19.11 -0.81 5.55
C PRO A 80 -18.48 -1.01 4.17
N SER A 81 -18.57 -0.02 3.27
CA SER A 81 -17.75 0.06 2.05
C SER A 81 -17.94 1.39 1.30
N THR A 82 -16.89 1.83 0.59
CA THR A 82 -17.01 2.90 -0.43
C THR A 82 -17.92 2.50 -1.59
N SER A 83 -18.13 1.19 -1.82
CA SER A 83 -19.10 0.67 -2.78
C SER A 83 -20.55 1.03 -2.45
N PHE A 84 -20.87 1.36 -1.18
CA PHE A 84 -22.19 1.87 -0.81
C PHE A 84 -22.31 3.40 -0.95
N SER A 85 -21.20 4.13 -0.81
CA SER A 85 -21.16 5.58 -1.10
C SER A 85 -21.42 5.88 -2.58
N ALA A 86 -20.93 5.03 -3.49
CA ALA A 86 -21.07 5.21 -4.94
C ALA A 86 -22.53 5.26 -5.44
N PRO A 87 -23.41 4.27 -5.16
CA PRO A 87 -24.81 4.30 -5.59
C PRO A 87 -25.61 5.43 -4.93
N TYR A 88 -25.25 5.84 -3.71
CA TYR A 88 -25.85 7.01 -3.06
C TYR A 88 -25.63 8.29 -3.87
N ILE A 89 -24.37 8.55 -4.27
CA ILE A 89 -24.03 9.67 -5.15
C ILE A 89 -24.66 9.51 -6.53
N ALA A 90 -24.71 8.28 -7.08
CA ALA A 90 -25.34 8.04 -8.38
C ALA A 90 -26.84 8.42 -8.37
N GLY A 91 -27.58 8.11 -7.30
CA GLY A 91 -28.97 8.53 -7.13
C GLY A 91 -29.13 10.05 -7.05
N ILE A 92 -28.29 10.73 -6.28
CA ILE A 92 -28.26 12.20 -6.19
C ILE A 92 -27.96 12.80 -7.57
N ALA A 93 -26.96 12.28 -8.28
CA ALA A 93 -26.60 12.74 -9.61
C ALA A 93 -27.77 12.57 -10.59
N ALA A 94 -28.46 11.44 -10.57
CA ALA A 94 -29.63 11.20 -11.41
C ALA A 94 -30.74 12.23 -11.16
N LEU A 95 -31.07 12.51 -9.90
CA LEU A 95 -32.04 13.55 -9.52
C LEU A 95 -31.60 14.95 -9.95
N PHE A 96 -30.31 15.27 -9.74
CA PHE A 96 -29.72 16.53 -10.14
C PHE A 96 -29.82 16.75 -11.66
N PHE A 97 -29.44 15.76 -12.46
CA PHE A 97 -29.50 15.83 -13.93
C PHE A 97 -30.93 15.80 -14.48
N ALA A 98 -31.88 15.16 -13.77
CA ALA A 98 -33.30 15.19 -14.14
C ALA A 98 -33.92 16.58 -13.96
N HIS A 99 -33.37 17.42 -13.08
CA HIS A 99 -33.93 18.74 -12.75
C HIS A 99 -33.59 19.86 -13.77
N GLY A 100 -32.87 19.58 -14.86
CA GLY A 100 -32.73 20.50 -16.00
C GLY A 100 -31.31 20.64 -16.58
N LYS A 101 -31.17 21.46 -17.63
CA LYS A 101 -29.86 21.76 -18.24
C LYS A 101 -29.03 22.58 -17.27
N LYS A 102 -27.96 21.98 -16.75
CA LYS A 102 -27.00 22.68 -15.90
C LYS A 102 -25.75 22.92 -16.72
N ASP A 103 -25.52 24.18 -17.10
CA ASP A 103 -24.17 24.62 -17.44
C ASP A 103 -23.41 24.51 -16.11
N VAL A 104 -22.54 23.50 -15.99
CA VAL A 104 -21.63 23.32 -14.85
C VAL A 104 -20.27 23.00 -15.44
N SER A 105 -19.26 23.54 -14.81
CA SER A 105 -17.86 23.35 -15.18
C SER A 105 -17.11 22.86 -13.95
N ASP A 106 -15.91 22.34 -14.18
CA ASP A 106 -15.16 21.63 -13.16
C ASP A 106 -14.90 22.53 -11.93
N PRO A 107 -15.45 22.20 -10.75
CA PRO A 107 -15.27 22.99 -9.53
C PRO A 107 -13.94 22.70 -8.83
N LEU A 108 -12.98 22.11 -9.55
CA LEU A 108 -11.67 21.74 -9.03
C LEU A 108 -10.56 22.54 -9.69
N ILE A 109 -9.60 22.99 -8.87
CA ILE A 109 -8.30 23.47 -9.35
C ILE A 109 -7.20 22.56 -8.81
N SER A 110 -6.61 21.78 -9.71
CA SER A 110 -5.36 21.08 -9.46
C SER A 110 -4.19 22.06 -9.57
N LEU A 111 -3.49 22.27 -8.46
CA LEU A 111 -2.39 23.22 -8.35
C LEU A 111 -1.04 22.62 -8.73
N ASN A 112 -1.00 21.35 -9.14
CA ASN A 112 0.21 20.65 -9.58
C ASN A 112 1.27 20.57 -8.45
N ASP A 113 2.52 20.28 -8.80
CA ASP A 113 3.68 20.26 -7.93
C ASP A 113 4.31 21.65 -7.76
N THR A 114 5.36 21.74 -6.95
CA THR A 114 6.00 23.02 -6.61
C THR A 114 6.62 23.73 -7.81
N ASP A 115 7.19 22.96 -8.73
CA ASP A 115 7.93 23.47 -9.88
C ASP A 115 6.98 23.91 -11.00
N ASN A 116 5.81 23.28 -11.09
CA ASN A 116 4.83 23.45 -12.16
C ASN A 116 3.56 24.19 -11.73
N ARG A 117 3.46 24.58 -10.45
CA ARG A 117 2.27 25.26 -9.93
C ARG A 117 2.00 26.58 -10.64
N VAL A 118 0.82 26.65 -11.24
CA VAL A 118 0.23 27.93 -11.64
C VAL A 118 -0.30 28.63 -10.40
N LYS A 119 0.19 29.84 -10.13
CA LYS A 119 -0.19 30.60 -8.93
C LYS A 119 -1.46 31.40 -9.12
N THR A 120 -1.72 31.86 -10.34
CA THR A 120 -2.82 32.78 -10.64
C THR A 120 -3.79 32.12 -11.61
N HIS A 121 -5.06 32.07 -11.22
CA HIS A 121 -6.15 31.47 -11.98
C HIS A 121 -7.21 32.52 -12.29
N ARG A 122 -7.81 32.41 -13.48
CA ARG A 122 -8.97 33.22 -13.86
C ARG A 122 -10.22 32.36 -13.77
N ILE A 123 -11.12 32.76 -12.88
CA ILE A 123 -12.39 32.12 -12.65
C ILE A 123 -13.47 32.88 -13.41
N ARG A 124 -14.15 32.21 -14.34
CA ARG A 124 -15.29 32.80 -15.05
C ARG A 124 -16.56 32.45 -14.33
N LEU A 125 -17.30 33.44 -13.83
CA LEU A 125 -18.60 33.25 -13.21
C LEU A 125 -19.68 33.71 -14.18
N ARG A 126 -20.65 32.84 -14.50
CA ARG A 126 -21.81 33.19 -15.31
C ARG A 126 -23.06 33.27 -14.45
N ASN A 127 -23.78 34.39 -14.57
CA ASN A 127 -25.10 34.54 -13.97
C ASN A 127 -26.18 34.11 -14.99
N THR A 128 -26.89 33.03 -14.69
CA THR A 128 -27.98 32.51 -15.51
C THR A 128 -29.37 33.02 -15.09
N ALA A 129 -29.46 33.76 -13.98
CA ALA A 129 -30.71 34.35 -13.53
C ALA A 129 -31.14 35.54 -14.39
N SER A 130 -32.43 35.89 -14.27
CA SER A 130 -33.01 37.11 -14.82
C SER A 130 -32.67 38.38 -14.03
N THR A 131 -32.02 38.25 -12.87
CA THR A 131 -31.66 39.36 -11.97
C THR A 131 -30.16 39.42 -11.76
N GLN A 132 -29.66 40.61 -11.41
CA GLN A 132 -28.26 40.79 -11.03
C GLN A 132 -27.94 40.01 -9.75
N VAL A 133 -26.75 39.43 -9.67
CA VAL A 133 -26.28 38.69 -8.48
C VAL A 133 -24.92 39.23 -8.04
N ALA A 134 -24.77 39.50 -6.74
CA ALA A 134 -23.50 39.84 -6.11
C ALA A 134 -22.98 38.62 -5.35
N TYR A 135 -21.72 38.26 -5.59
CA TYR A 135 -21.02 37.19 -4.89
C TYR A 135 -19.95 37.80 -4.00
N ARG A 136 -20.02 37.50 -2.70
CA ARG A 136 -18.92 37.67 -1.76
C ARG A 136 -17.94 36.52 -1.95
N ILE A 137 -16.65 36.84 -2.03
CA ILE A 137 -15.60 35.85 -2.25
C ILE A 137 -14.83 35.68 -0.94
N SER A 138 -14.65 34.44 -0.52
CA SER A 138 -13.85 34.10 0.67
C SER A 138 -13.09 32.80 0.45
N HIS A 139 -12.23 32.44 1.40
CA HIS A 139 -11.44 31.21 1.36
C HIS A 139 -11.48 30.51 2.72
N VAL A 140 -11.58 29.18 2.68
CA VAL A 140 -11.41 28.31 3.83
C VAL A 140 -10.21 27.41 3.57
N ALA A 141 -9.12 27.65 4.30
CA ALA A 141 -7.95 26.80 4.24
C ALA A 141 -8.28 25.41 4.81
N ALA A 142 -7.76 24.36 4.19
CA ALA A 142 -7.70 23.05 4.82
C ALA A 142 -6.39 22.91 5.62
N SER A 143 -6.35 21.93 6.52
CA SER A 143 -5.11 21.56 7.21
C SER A 143 -4.05 21.09 6.20
N THR A 144 -2.81 21.52 6.39
CA THR A 144 -1.69 20.99 5.62
C THR A 144 -1.27 19.65 6.19
N VAL A 145 -1.08 18.67 5.32
CA VAL A 145 -0.69 17.31 5.63
C VAL A 145 0.80 17.13 5.40
N GLN A 146 1.50 16.50 6.35
CA GLN A 146 2.85 16.02 6.18
C GLN A 146 2.82 14.65 5.50
N ALA A 147 3.02 14.62 4.17
CA ALA A 147 2.89 13.38 3.43
C ALA A 147 4.06 12.41 3.59
N ARG A 148 5.18 12.81 4.19
CA ARG A 148 6.33 11.92 4.40
C ARG A 148 7.14 12.25 5.66
N ASP A 149 7.93 11.29 6.10
CA ASP A 149 8.81 11.40 7.27
C ASP A 149 10.20 11.99 6.93
N GLU A 150 11.10 12.03 7.92
CA GLU A 150 12.47 12.53 7.77
C GLU A 150 13.35 11.67 6.85
N TYR A 151 13.01 10.38 6.70
CA TYR A 151 13.63 9.42 5.81
C TYR A 151 12.99 9.38 4.41
N TRP A 152 12.03 10.29 4.17
CA TRP A 152 11.32 10.47 2.92
C TRP A 152 10.35 9.35 2.56
N TYR A 153 9.92 8.54 3.55
CA TYR A 153 8.88 7.55 3.35
C TYR A 153 7.49 8.18 3.46
N PRO A 154 6.55 7.86 2.55
CA PRO A 154 5.20 8.38 2.60
C PRO A 154 4.46 7.91 3.85
N ASN A 155 3.74 8.83 4.49
CA ASN A 155 2.77 8.53 5.53
C ASN A 155 1.46 8.07 4.87
N GLU A 156 1.14 6.79 4.98
CA GLU A 156 0.06 6.16 4.20
C GLU A 156 -1.35 6.39 4.76
N TYR A 157 -1.50 6.36 6.09
CA TYR A 157 -2.79 6.47 6.76
C TYR A 157 -2.75 7.55 7.83
N PHE A 158 -3.74 8.46 7.78
CA PHE A 158 -3.89 9.57 8.74
C PHE A 158 -2.58 10.34 9.00
N PRO A 159 -1.94 10.86 7.93
CA PRO A 159 -0.67 11.54 8.03
C PRO A 159 -0.73 12.72 9.01
N PRO A 160 0.36 13.03 9.73
CA PRO A 160 0.39 14.16 10.65
C PRO A 160 0.00 15.48 9.98
N LEU A 161 -0.72 16.32 10.70
CA LEU A 161 -1.06 17.66 10.25
C LEU A 161 0.05 18.63 10.66
N LEU A 162 0.47 19.48 9.75
CA LEU A 162 1.38 20.59 10.03
C LEU A 162 0.60 21.76 10.62
N SER A 163 0.82 22.03 11.91
CA SER A 163 0.27 23.20 12.58
C SER A 163 0.77 24.49 11.93
N ASP A 164 -0.09 25.50 11.82
CA ASP A 164 0.21 26.83 11.29
C ASP A 164 0.74 26.88 9.84
N ALA A 165 0.65 25.77 9.12
CA ALA A 165 0.91 25.69 7.68
C ALA A 165 -0.43 25.68 6.94
N GLN A 166 -0.79 26.78 6.28
CA GLN A 166 -2.02 26.86 5.48
C GLN A 166 -1.77 27.60 4.16
N GLY A 167 -2.47 27.18 3.12
CA GLY A 167 -2.51 27.91 1.87
C GLY A 167 -3.18 29.27 2.04
N SER A 168 -2.78 30.24 1.21
CA SER A 168 -3.40 31.56 1.18
C SER A 168 -4.04 31.84 -0.17
N VAL A 169 -5.09 32.66 -0.17
CA VAL A 169 -5.80 33.08 -1.38
C VAL A 169 -5.91 34.60 -1.36
N LYS A 170 -5.47 35.23 -2.45
CA LYS A 170 -5.69 36.64 -2.74
C LYS A 170 -6.71 36.75 -3.88
N ALA A 171 -7.86 37.33 -3.58
CA ALA A 171 -8.96 37.57 -4.51
C ALA A 171 -9.65 38.90 -4.16
N PRO A 172 -10.45 39.48 -5.07
CA PRO A 172 -11.36 40.58 -4.74
C PRO A 172 -12.33 40.16 -3.62
N GLU A 173 -12.83 41.11 -2.83
CA GLU A 173 -13.81 40.82 -1.77
C GLU A 173 -15.19 40.40 -2.31
N SER A 174 -15.56 40.93 -3.49
CA SER A 174 -16.81 40.62 -4.14
C SER A 174 -16.77 40.84 -5.65
N VAL A 175 -17.75 40.28 -6.35
CA VAL A 175 -18.00 40.48 -7.77
C VAL A 175 -19.50 40.53 -8.03
N THR A 176 -19.93 41.47 -8.88
CA THR A 176 -21.35 41.62 -9.23
C THR A 176 -21.53 41.33 -10.71
N ILE A 177 -22.50 40.47 -11.04
CA ILE A 177 -22.70 39.93 -12.39
C ILE A 177 -24.11 40.23 -12.85
N ALA A 178 -24.23 40.97 -13.96
CA ALA A 178 -25.51 41.29 -14.58
C ALA A 178 -26.25 40.02 -15.09
N PRO A 179 -27.58 40.07 -15.25
CA PRO A 179 -28.36 38.96 -15.81
C PRO A 179 -27.77 38.43 -17.12
N GLY A 180 -27.71 37.11 -17.28
CA GLY A 180 -27.19 36.45 -18.48
C GLY A 180 -25.70 36.67 -18.79
N SER A 181 -24.98 37.46 -17.99
CA SER A 181 -23.62 37.90 -18.25
C SER A 181 -22.58 37.01 -17.58
N THR A 182 -21.33 37.12 -18.04
CA THR A 182 -20.16 36.41 -17.47
C THR A 182 -19.12 37.41 -17.04
N GLN A 183 -18.54 37.21 -15.85
CA GLN A 183 -17.45 38.03 -15.32
C GLN A 183 -16.25 37.16 -14.97
N GLU A 184 -15.04 37.65 -15.20
CA GLU A 184 -13.81 36.99 -14.76
C GLU A 184 -13.35 37.55 -13.40
N VAL A 185 -12.94 36.65 -12.51
CA VAL A 185 -12.32 36.95 -11.23
C VAL A 185 -10.92 36.35 -11.24
N GLU A 186 -9.90 37.17 -11.00
CA GLU A 186 -8.54 36.69 -10.83
C GLU A 186 -8.29 36.28 -9.38
N ILE A 187 -7.71 35.10 -9.18
CA ILE A 187 -7.39 34.55 -7.88
C ILE A 187 -5.93 34.12 -7.87
N THR A 188 -5.18 34.55 -6.86
CA THR A 188 -3.78 34.19 -6.67
C THR A 188 -3.61 33.34 -5.41
N LEU A 189 -2.92 32.22 -5.54
CA LEU A 189 -2.75 31.20 -4.52
C LEU A 189 -1.32 31.21 -3.98
N GLY A 190 -1.18 31.26 -2.67
CA GLY A 190 0.10 31.18 -1.96
C GLY A 190 0.25 29.82 -1.26
N ALA A 191 1.45 29.23 -1.34
CA ALA A 191 1.76 28.03 -0.56
C ALA A 191 1.92 28.40 0.93
N PRO A 192 1.71 27.42 1.83
CA PRO A 192 2.14 27.56 3.21
C PRO A 192 3.62 27.96 3.30
N VAL A 193 3.94 28.78 4.28
CA VAL A 193 5.32 29.17 4.63
C VAL A 193 5.84 28.28 5.76
N ASN A 194 7.16 28.29 5.99
CA ASN A 194 7.82 27.54 7.08
C ASN A 194 7.65 26.02 7.01
N LEU A 195 7.53 25.47 5.80
CA LEU A 195 7.47 24.03 5.58
C LEU A 195 8.86 23.42 5.76
N GLY A 196 8.97 22.37 6.58
CA GLY A 196 10.19 21.56 6.66
C GLY A 196 10.52 20.95 5.30
N VAL A 197 11.78 20.97 4.88
CA VAL A 197 12.24 20.49 3.56
C VAL A 197 11.88 19.02 3.29
N ASN A 198 11.70 18.24 4.35
CA ASN A 198 11.35 16.82 4.28
C ASN A 198 9.84 16.54 4.41
N SER A 199 9.00 17.55 4.61
CA SER A 199 7.58 17.32 4.96
C SER A 199 6.74 16.74 3.82
N GLY A 200 7.13 16.95 2.55
CA GLY A 200 6.28 16.62 1.40
C GLY A 200 4.89 17.25 1.51
N ALA A 201 4.82 18.49 2.03
CA ALA A 201 3.56 19.10 2.45
C ALA A 201 2.47 19.10 1.35
N LEU A 202 1.32 18.52 1.67
CA LEU A 202 0.10 18.61 0.87
C LEU A 202 -0.80 19.64 1.49
N TRP A 203 -1.24 20.62 0.72
CA TRP A 203 -2.14 21.66 1.22
C TRP A 203 -3.29 21.87 0.24
N SER A 204 -4.45 22.16 0.79
CA SER A 204 -5.68 22.29 0.05
C SER A 204 -6.55 23.37 0.69
N GLY A 205 -7.72 23.59 0.13
CA GLY A 205 -8.68 24.53 0.66
C GLY A 205 -9.88 24.64 -0.27
N LYS A 206 -10.73 25.63 0.01
CA LYS A 206 -11.84 25.97 -0.88
C LYS A 206 -12.03 27.46 -0.97
N ILE A 207 -12.34 27.93 -2.17
CA ILE A 207 -12.81 29.29 -2.42
C ILE A 207 -14.34 29.24 -2.41
N VAL A 208 -14.95 30.15 -1.67
CA VAL A 208 -16.39 30.22 -1.48
C VAL A 208 -16.90 31.48 -2.15
N PHE A 209 -17.82 31.32 -3.10
CA PHE A 209 -18.60 32.40 -3.68
C PHE A 209 -20.00 32.35 -3.07
N GLU A 210 -20.30 33.30 -2.20
CA GLU A 210 -21.56 33.37 -1.46
C GLU A 210 -22.43 34.51 -1.99
N SER A 211 -23.69 34.23 -2.29
CA SER A 211 -24.69 35.20 -2.69
C SER A 211 -25.94 35.07 -1.82
N SER A 212 -26.89 35.99 -1.96
CA SER A 212 -28.21 35.88 -1.32
C SER A 212 -28.98 34.62 -1.74
N ASN A 213 -28.62 34.01 -2.88
CA ASN A 213 -29.35 32.89 -3.48
C ASN A 213 -28.64 31.54 -3.26
N GLY A 214 -27.54 31.50 -2.49
CA GLY A 214 -26.79 30.29 -2.19
C GLY A 214 -25.27 30.45 -2.25
N LYS A 215 -24.57 29.31 -2.06
CA LYS A 215 -23.10 29.20 -2.01
C LYS A 215 -22.57 28.31 -3.12
N ILE A 216 -21.41 28.68 -3.66
CA ILE A 216 -20.61 27.86 -4.57
C ILE A 216 -19.26 27.60 -3.93
N LEU A 217 -18.80 26.35 -4.01
CA LEU A 217 -17.53 25.91 -3.47
C LEU A 217 -16.62 25.50 -4.62
N LEU A 218 -15.40 26.05 -4.64
CA LEU A 218 -14.35 25.67 -5.57
C LEU A 218 -13.19 25.07 -4.76
N SER A 219 -12.91 23.80 -4.98
CA SER A 219 -11.89 23.05 -4.22
C SER A 219 -10.49 23.25 -4.81
N LEU A 220 -9.51 23.44 -3.94
CA LEU A 220 -8.09 23.65 -4.26
C LEU A 220 -7.26 22.50 -3.71
N SER A 221 -6.25 22.02 -4.46
CA SER A 221 -5.28 21.05 -3.95
C SER A 221 -3.92 21.19 -4.61
N ALA A 222 -2.86 21.26 -3.81
CA ALA A 222 -1.45 21.32 -4.20
C ALA A 222 -0.61 20.27 -3.48
N MET A 223 0.41 19.74 -4.15
CA MET A 223 1.34 18.75 -3.60
C MET A 223 2.80 19.21 -3.73
N PHE A 224 3.65 18.90 -2.75
CA PHE A 224 5.11 19.00 -2.83
C PHE A 224 5.72 17.60 -2.98
N LEU A 225 6.56 17.37 -3.98
CA LEU A 225 7.26 16.08 -4.15
C LEU A 225 8.69 16.25 -4.64
N THR A 226 9.56 15.42 -4.10
CA THR A 226 10.98 15.27 -4.46
C THR A 226 11.32 13.78 -4.28
N LEU A 227 12.24 13.23 -5.09
CA LEU A 227 12.47 11.77 -5.18
C LEU A 227 13.94 11.39 -5.02
N ASP A 228 14.17 10.21 -4.44
CA ASP A 228 15.46 9.52 -4.42
C ASP A 228 15.35 8.09 -4.98
N ILE A 229 16.29 7.73 -5.86
CA ILE A 229 16.50 6.36 -6.38
C ILE A 229 17.90 5.93 -5.92
N TYR A 230 18.04 4.71 -5.40
CA TYR A 230 19.33 4.13 -5.04
C TYR A 230 19.38 2.67 -5.43
N THR A 231 20.52 2.20 -5.91
CA THR A 231 20.81 0.76 -6.07
C THR A 231 21.92 0.38 -5.08
N LEU A 232 21.71 -0.70 -4.34
CA LEU A 232 22.73 -1.28 -3.47
C LEU A 232 23.42 -2.43 -4.20
N TRP A 233 24.75 -2.38 -4.24
CA TRP A 233 25.62 -3.35 -4.89
C TRP A 233 26.13 -4.39 -3.89
N THR A 234 26.13 -5.67 -4.28
CA THR A 234 26.78 -6.76 -3.52
C THR A 234 27.62 -7.67 -4.43
N GLY A 235 28.87 -7.26 -4.70
CA GLY A 235 29.97 -8.20 -4.99
C GLY A 235 30.44 -8.35 -6.44
N GLU A 236 31.65 -8.91 -6.59
CA GLU A 236 32.35 -9.14 -7.85
C GLU A 236 31.89 -10.40 -8.62
N LYS A 237 30.83 -11.08 -8.18
CA LYS A 237 30.36 -12.34 -8.77
C LYS A 237 29.76 -12.12 -10.17
N ALA A 238 29.87 -13.12 -11.05
CA ALA A 238 29.07 -13.19 -12.27
C ALA A 238 27.72 -13.86 -11.99
N TYR A 239 26.63 -13.16 -12.33
CA TYR A 239 25.27 -13.63 -12.09
C TYR A 239 24.80 -14.57 -13.19
N ARG A 240 23.95 -15.53 -12.81
CA ARG A 240 23.35 -16.51 -13.72
C ARG A 240 21.81 -16.39 -13.69
N PRO A 241 21.20 -15.40 -14.38
CA PRO A 241 19.76 -15.13 -14.27
C PRO A 241 18.87 -16.34 -14.60
N ALA A 242 19.31 -17.20 -15.52
CA ALA A 242 18.59 -18.43 -15.87
C ALA A 242 18.54 -19.46 -14.72
N GLU A 243 19.49 -19.40 -13.78
CA GLU A 243 19.59 -20.24 -12.59
C GLU A 243 19.03 -19.51 -11.35
N PHE A 244 18.20 -18.49 -11.56
CA PHE A 244 17.65 -17.61 -10.51
C PHE A 244 18.70 -16.83 -9.70
N ASP A 245 19.93 -16.70 -10.22
CA ASP A 245 20.99 -15.88 -9.64
C ASP A 245 21.08 -14.54 -10.36
N SER A 246 20.70 -13.46 -9.69
CA SER A 246 20.54 -12.13 -10.28
C SER A 246 20.90 -11.05 -9.27
N PRO A 247 21.46 -9.90 -9.68
CA PRO A 247 21.61 -8.79 -8.75
C PRO A 247 20.25 -8.29 -8.29
N GLU A 248 20.19 -7.85 -7.03
CA GLU A 248 19.01 -7.17 -6.50
C GLU A 248 19.05 -5.69 -6.88
N ILE A 249 18.07 -5.24 -7.66
CA ILE A 249 17.91 -3.83 -8.00
C ILE A 249 16.93 -3.22 -7.01
N TYR A 250 17.46 -2.46 -6.05
CA TYR A 250 16.66 -1.70 -5.10
C TYR A 250 16.12 -0.41 -5.76
N TYR A 251 14.91 0.00 -5.36
CA TYR A 251 14.28 1.24 -5.78
C TYR A 251 13.17 1.66 -4.80
N ALA A 252 12.92 2.96 -4.72
CA ALA A 252 11.81 3.52 -3.94
C ALA A 252 11.03 4.52 -4.81
N LEU A 253 9.77 4.20 -5.14
CA LEU A 253 8.91 5.13 -5.86
C LEU A 253 8.23 6.05 -4.85
N LYS A 254 8.87 7.20 -4.62
CA LYS A 254 8.36 8.24 -3.69
C LYS A 254 7.21 9.07 -4.28
N TYR A 255 6.91 8.89 -5.57
CA TYR A 255 5.75 9.45 -6.26
C TYR A 255 5.14 8.45 -7.23
N GLY A 256 3.86 8.62 -7.56
CA GLY A 256 3.24 7.90 -8.67
C GLY A 256 3.82 8.38 -10.00
N THR A 257 4.27 7.46 -10.84
CA THR A 257 4.87 7.79 -12.15
C THR A 257 4.06 7.16 -13.27
N TYR A 258 4.04 7.81 -14.43
CA TYR A 258 3.43 7.25 -15.63
C TYR A 258 4.19 6.01 -16.14
N GLU A 259 5.52 6.04 -16.06
CA GLU A 259 6.36 4.93 -16.50
C GLU A 259 7.54 4.76 -15.55
N PHE A 260 7.71 3.54 -15.06
CA PHE A 260 8.92 3.09 -14.37
C PHE A 260 9.49 1.89 -15.12
N SER A 261 10.80 1.86 -15.31
CA SER A 261 11.47 0.77 -16.02
C SER A 261 12.81 0.44 -15.39
N LEU A 262 13.12 -0.85 -15.38
CA LEU A 262 14.44 -1.40 -15.12
C LEU A 262 14.98 -1.95 -16.45
N ASP A 263 16.06 -1.37 -16.96
CA ASP A 263 16.66 -1.70 -18.24
C ASP A 263 18.11 -2.18 -18.07
N LEU A 264 18.57 -3.07 -18.95
CA LEU A 264 20.00 -3.37 -19.08
C LEU A 264 20.62 -2.60 -20.24
N VAL A 265 21.74 -1.97 -19.95
CA VAL A 265 22.58 -1.24 -20.90
C VAL A 265 24.02 -1.74 -20.84
N GLY A 266 24.81 -1.44 -21.87
CA GLY A 266 26.22 -1.85 -21.91
C GLY A 266 27.10 -1.17 -20.86
N GLU A 267 28.25 -1.79 -20.56
CA GLU A 267 29.23 -1.33 -19.56
C GLU A 267 29.64 0.15 -19.72
N ASN A 268 29.71 0.67 -20.95
CA ASN A 268 30.17 2.03 -21.20
C ASN A 268 29.03 3.06 -21.33
N TRP A 269 27.79 2.66 -21.05
CA TRP A 269 26.64 3.57 -21.06
C TRP A 269 26.80 4.64 -19.98
N LYS A 270 26.37 5.87 -20.29
CA LYS A 270 26.31 7.01 -19.36
C LYS A 270 24.91 7.62 -19.34
N GLU A 271 24.61 8.36 -18.29
CA GLU A 271 23.31 9.06 -18.15
C GLU A 271 23.01 10.00 -19.34
N GLU A 272 24.03 10.68 -19.86
CA GLU A 272 23.95 11.54 -21.06
C GLU A 272 23.56 10.79 -22.35
N ASP A 273 23.70 9.47 -22.39
CA ASP A 273 23.32 8.65 -23.54
C ASP A 273 21.80 8.34 -23.56
N PHE A 274 21.06 8.72 -22.52
CA PHE A 274 19.62 8.45 -22.43
C PHE A 274 18.80 9.34 -23.38
N VAL A 275 18.08 8.71 -24.30
CA VAL A 275 17.13 9.36 -25.23
C VAL A 275 15.82 8.58 -25.28
N TYR A 276 14.70 9.29 -25.06
CA TYR A 276 13.39 8.66 -25.06
C TYR A 276 12.78 8.58 -26.46
N SER A 277 13.19 7.52 -27.15
CA SER A 277 12.38 6.62 -27.96
C SER A 277 13.35 5.48 -28.22
N LEU A 278 13.25 4.44 -27.40
CA LEU A 278 14.40 3.59 -27.10
C LEU A 278 14.76 2.70 -28.30
N SER A 279 15.61 3.24 -29.17
CA SER A 279 16.17 2.54 -30.33
C SER A 279 17.28 1.61 -29.85
N ALA A 280 17.28 0.35 -30.30
CA ALA A 280 18.38 -0.56 -30.00
C ALA A 280 19.68 -0.03 -30.63
N GLY A 281 20.69 0.24 -29.79
CA GLY A 281 22.04 0.59 -30.24
C GLY A 281 22.90 -0.64 -30.56
N ALA A 282 24.16 -0.44 -30.91
CA ALA A 282 25.16 -1.50 -31.06
C ALA A 282 26.45 -1.15 -30.31
N GLY A 283 27.20 -2.16 -29.85
CA GLY A 283 28.49 -1.98 -29.18
C GLY A 283 28.38 -1.79 -27.66
N PRO A 284 29.44 -1.30 -26.97
CA PRO A 284 29.49 -1.26 -25.51
C PRO A 284 28.60 -0.18 -24.88
N LYS A 285 27.98 0.68 -25.71
CA LYS A 285 26.90 1.61 -25.37
C LYS A 285 25.55 1.15 -25.93
N GLN A 286 25.37 -0.16 -26.15
CA GLN A 286 24.09 -0.69 -26.59
C GLN A 286 23.08 -0.72 -25.45
N ARG A 287 21.83 -0.38 -25.74
CA ARG A 287 20.69 -0.71 -24.88
C ARG A 287 20.23 -2.10 -25.27
N TYR A 288 20.12 -2.98 -24.28
CA TYR A 288 19.62 -4.33 -24.50
C TYR A 288 18.10 -4.41 -24.33
N GLY A 289 17.55 -3.76 -23.30
CA GLY A 289 16.11 -3.69 -23.11
C GLY A 289 15.69 -3.75 -21.65
N ALA A 290 14.38 -3.67 -21.43
CA ALA A 290 13.77 -3.77 -20.11
C ALA A 290 13.74 -5.22 -19.63
N VAL A 291 13.86 -5.42 -18.32
CA VAL A 291 13.91 -6.76 -17.72
C VAL A 291 12.51 -7.31 -17.40
N ARG A 292 12.42 -8.63 -17.29
CA ARG A 292 11.34 -9.36 -16.62
C ARG A 292 11.87 -9.82 -15.27
N THR A 293 11.08 -9.65 -14.22
CA THR A 293 11.48 -10.14 -12.89
C THR A 293 11.59 -11.65 -12.89
N GLN A 294 12.30 -12.20 -11.91
CA GLN A 294 12.12 -13.61 -11.60
C GLN A 294 10.65 -13.85 -11.20
N PRO A 295 10.09 -15.03 -11.53
CA PRO A 295 8.79 -15.42 -11.02
C PRO A 295 8.83 -15.49 -9.49
N ASP A 296 7.77 -15.02 -8.84
CA ASP A 296 7.55 -15.24 -7.42
C ASP A 296 7.18 -16.71 -7.14
N ALA A 297 6.95 -17.03 -5.87
CA ALA A 297 6.57 -18.39 -5.44
C ALA A 297 5.27 -18.91 -6.10
N PHE A 298 4.45 -18.02 -6.66
CA PHE A 298 3.21 -18.35 -7.38
C PHE A 298 3.40 -18.40 -8.90
N GLY A 299 4.64 -18.27 -9.39
CA GLY A 299 4.96 -18.23 -10.82
C GLY A 299 4.64 -16.88 -11.50
N SER A 300 4.22 -15.87 -10.74
CA SER A 300 3.89 -14.55 -11.27
C SER A 300 5.14 -13.73 -11.45
N TYR A 301 5.22 -12.98 -12.55
CA TYR A 301 6.35 -12.10 -12.84
C TYR A 301 5.87 -10.73 -13.27
N THR A 302 6.74 -9.74 -13.10
CA THR A 302 6.53 -8.38 -13.56
C THR A 302 7.38 -8.09 -14.79
N GLU A 303 6.77 -7.47 -15.80
CA GLU A 303 7.45 -7.02 -17.01
C GLU A 303 7.64 -5.51 -16.99
N PHE A 304 8.88 -5.07 -17.17
CA PHE A 304 9.17 -3.65 -17.38
C PHE A 304 9.10 -3.28 -18.87
N PRO A 305 8.70 -2.03 -19.21
CA PRO A 305 8.34 -0.95 -18.29
C PRO A 305 6.94 -1.11 -17.67
N LEU A 306 6.82 -0.77 -16.39
CA LEU A 306 5.55 -0.63 -15.69
C LEU A 306 4.86 0.68 -16.08
N ARG A 307 3.55 0.62 -16.27
CA ARG A 307 2.68 1.78 -16.49
C ARG A 307 1.91 2.11 -15.22
N TYR A 308 1.92 3.39 -14.85
CA TYR A 308 1.18 3.91 -13.69
C TYR A 308 1.52 3.23 -12.34
N PRO A 309 2.77 2.85 -12.04
CA PRO A 309 3.08 2.32 -10.72
C PRO A 309 2.78 3.37 -9.63
N LEU A 310 2.16 2.89 -8.55
CA LEU A 310 1.81 3.69 -7.39
C LEU A 310 3.06 3.99 -6.55
N ARG A 311 2.95 5.02 -5.70
CA ARG A 311 3.90 5.22 -4.61
C ARG A 311 3.79 4.05 -3.63
N PHE A 312 4.89 3.67 -3.01
CA PHE A 312 4.89 2.68 -1.92
C PHE A 312 5.83 3.14 -0.80
N SER A 313 5.48 2.82 0.45
CA SER A 313 6.17 3.29 1.66
C SER A 313 7.47 2.59 2.02
N SER A 314 7.87 1.57 1.25
CA SER A 314 9.05 0.76 1.56
C SER A 314 10.07 0.81 0.42
N VAL A 315 11.31 0.39 0.67
CA VAL A 315 12.25 0.11 -0.43
C VAL A 315 11.83 -1.19 -1.08
N GLY A 316 11.48 -1.15 -2.35
CA GLY A 316 11.28 -2.34 -3.16
C GLY A 316 12.61 -2.83 -3.72
N PHE A 317 12.69 -4.11 -4.02
CA PHE A 317 13.77 -4.66 -4.84
C PHE A 317 13.21 -5.56 -5.92
N SER A 318 13.98 -5.75 -6.97
CA SER A 318 13.66 -6.70 -8.03
C SER A 318 14.91 -7.47 -8.45
N THR A 319 14.76 -8.77 -8.58
CA THR A 319 15.67 -9.63 -9.34
C THR A 319 15.11 -9.86 -10.73
N PHE A 320 15.94 -10.23 -11.69
CA PHE A 320 15.51 -10.51 -13.06
C PHE A 320 16.01 -11.86 -13.58
N GLN A 321 15.26 -12.43 -14.53
CA GLN A 321 15.60 -13.69 -15.20
C GLN A 321 15.85 -13.52 -16.71
N SER A 322 15.10 -12.64 -17.36
CA SER A 322 15.13 -12.42 -18.81
C SER A 322 14.83 -10.97 -19.16
N PHE A 323 14.86 -10.64 -20.45
CA PHE A 323 14.23 -9.43 -20.94
C PHE A 323 12.71 -9.57 -20.92
N SER A 324 11.98 -8.44 -20.90
CA SER A 324 10.52 -8.41 -20.87
C SER A 324 9.88 -9.07 -22.09
N ASN A 325 10.54 -8.99 -23.25
CA ASN A 325 10.16 -9.72 -24.47
C ASN A 325 10.37 -11.25 -24.40
N GLY A 326 10.77 -11.80 -23.25
CA GLY A 326 11.02 -13.23 -23.03
C GLY A 326 12.37 -13.73 -23.53
N THR A 327 13.17 -12.89 -24.18
CA THR A 327 14.50 -13.29 -24.63
C THR A 327 15.49 -13.37 -23.47
N ARG A 328 16.38 -14.35 -23.52
CA ARG A 328 17.47 -14.54 -22.57
C ARG A 328 18.44 -13.36 -22.60
N ILE A 329 18.94 -12.97 -21.43
CA ILE A 329 20.02 -11.98 -21.30
C ILE A 329 21.35 -12.64 -21.68
N PRO A 330 22.09 -12.21 -22.71
CA PRO A 330 23.35 -12.85 -23.10
C PRO A 330 24.45 -12.78 -22.03
N SER A 331 25.48 -13.61 -22.16
CA SER A 331 26.70 -13.49 -21.35
C SER A 331 27.44 -12.21 -21.73
N GLY A 332 27.80 -11.40 -20.73
CA GLY A 332 28.19 -10.02 -20.99
C GLY A 332 28.44 -9.20 -19.73
N LYS A 333 28.82 -7.95 -19.96
CA LYS A 333 28.90 -6.92 -18.92
C LYS A 333 27.83 -5.87 -19.13
N TYR A 334 27.15 -5.55 -18.05
CA TYR A 334 25.94 -4.74 -18.07
C TYR A 334 25.98 -3.70 -16.96
N ARG A 335 25.24 -2.62 -17.16
CA ARG A 335 24.77 -1.74 -16.09
C ARG A 335 23.25 -1.79 -16.07
N SER A 336 22.66 -1.63 -14.88
CA SER A 336 21.24 -1.43 -14.72
C SER A 336 20.92 0.04 -14.85
N LEU A 337 19.97 0.38 -15.73
CA LEU A 337 19.39 1.69 -15.89
C LEU A 337 17.98 1.66 -15.30
N SER A 338 17.80 2.28 -14.13
CA SER A 338 16.50 2.55 -13.55
C SER A 338 16.00 3.89 -14.07
N ARG A 339 14.76 3.97 -14.54
CA ARG A 339 14.19 5.22 -15.06
C ARG A 339 12.72 5.39 -14.70
N ALA A 340 12.36 6.58 -14.27
CA ALA A 340 10.99 6.98 -13.97
C ALA A 340 10.67 8.33 -14.64
N LEU A 341 9.50 8.44 -15.27
CA LEU A 341 9.05 9.72 -15.81
C LEU A 341 8.60 10.62 -14.65
N ARG A 342 9.13 11.84 -14.55
CA ARG A 342 8.65 12.80 -13.54
C ARG A 342 7.20 13.19 -13.84
N MET A 343 6.41 13.50 -12.82
CA MET A 343 5.00 13.85 -13.00
C MET A 343 4.84 15.05 -13.94
N PHE A 344 3.76 15.04 -14.74
CA PHE A 344 3.40 16.10 -15.68
C PHE A 344 4.44 16.44 -16.76
N ARG A 345 5.46 15.60 -16.91
CA ARG A 345 6.56 15.84 -17.85
C ARG A 345 6.34 15.19 -19.21
N ASN A 346 7.01 15.73 -20.21
CA ASN A 346 6.98 15.23 -21.56
C ASN A 346 7.94 14.03 -21.68
N PRO A 347 7.44 12.82 -21.96
CA PRO A 347 8.32 11.67 -22.06
C PRO A 347 9.33 11.82 -23.20
N LEU A 348 9.07 12.62 -24.25
CA LEU A 348 10.01 12.83 -25.36
C LEU A 348 11.22 13.71 -25.02
N ASP A 349 11.22 14.39 -23.87
CA ASP A 349 12.37 15.14 -23.37
C ASP A 349 13.17 14.25 -22.40
N SER A 350 14.45 14.02 -22.66
CA SER A 350 15.27 13.18 -21.78
C SER A 350 15.53 13.83 -20.41
N GLY A 351 15.54 15.17 -20.33
CA GLY A 351 15.70 15.90 -19.07
C GLY A 351 14.53 15.72 -18.11
N ASP A 352 13.38 15.30 -18.64
CA ASP A 352 12.14 15.07 -17.91
C ASP A 352 12.09 13.71 -17.20
N TRP A 353 13.06 12.84 -17.49
CA TRP A 353 13.22 11.55 -16.81
C TRP A 353 14.15 11.64 -15.62
N GLN A 354 13.78 10.95 -14.56
CA GLN A 354 14.70 10.63 -13.49
C GLN A 354 15.33 9.29 -13.80
N ILE A 355 16.65 9.27 -13.88
CA ILE A 355 17.43 8.09 -14.21
C ILE A 355 18.46 7.82 -13.12
N PHE A 356 18.78 6.55 -12.95
CA PHE A 356 19.86 6.08 -12.11
C PHE A 356 20.58 4.96 -12.84
N LEU A 357 21.91 4.97 -12.78
CA LEU A 357 22.73 3.99 -13.48
C LEU A 357 23.66 3.27 -12.48
N SER A 358 23.53 1.96 -12.39
CA SER A 358 24.32 1.14 -11.46
C SER A 358 25.81 1.07 -11.84
N ASP A 359 26.63 0.51 -10.98
CA ASP A 359 27.95 0.00 -11.36
C ASP A 359 27.84 -1.17 -12.36
N SER A 360 28.96 -1.45 -13.04
CA SER A 360 29.06 -2.58 -13.98
C SER A 360 28.99 -3.92 -13.26
N PHE A 361 28.22 -4.86 -13.79
CA PHE A 361 28.15 -6.24 -13.31
C PHE A 361 28.21 -7.22 -14.48
N ARG A 362 28.42 -8.49 -14.13
CA ARG A 362 28.64 -9.58 -15.09
C ARG A 362 27.46 -10.53 -15.11
N VAL A 363 27.01 -10.90 -16.30
CA VAL A 363 26.09 -12.02 -16.52
C VAL A 363 26.85 -13.12 -17.24
N GLN A 364 26.73 -14.34 -16.75
CA GLN A 364 27.32 -15.53 -17.36
C GLN A 364 26.27 -16.62 -17.47
N HIS A 365 26.37 -17.38 -18.56
CA HIS A 365 25.54 -18.54 -18.79
C HIS A 365 26.37 -19.79 -18.96
N GLY A 366 26.17 -20.79 -18.10
CA GLY A 366 27.05 -21.95 -18.07
C GLY A 366 28.50 -21.51 -17.99
N ASP A 367 29.30 -21.96 -18.96
CA ASP A 367 30.72 -21.61 -19.09
C ASP A 367 31.00 -20.62 -20.23
N ASP A 368 29.96 -19.93 -20.73
CA ASP A 368 30.11 -18.93 -21.79
C ASP A 368 31.18 -17.90 -21.40
N PRO A 369 32.11 -17.55 -22.30
CA PRO A 369 33.11 -16.53 -22.02
C PRO A 369 32.42 -15.17 -21.90
N ILE A 370 32.72 -14.44 -20.84
CA ILE A 370 32.25 -13.07 -20.66
C ILE A 370 33.13 -12.17 -21.53
N PRO A 371 32.61 -11.50 -22.58
CA PRO A 371 33.41 -10.64 -23.44
C PRO A 371 34.21 -9.61 -22.63
N GLY A 372 35.53 -9.60 -22.81
CA GLY A 372 36.44 -8.71 -22.08
C GLY A 372 36.89 -9.22 -20.70
N SER A 373 36.59 -10.46 -20.32
CA SER A 373 37.16 -11.12 -19.13
C SER A 373 38.28 -12.08 -19.53
N ASN A 374 39.55 -11.69 -19.31
CA ASN A 374 40.65 -12.65 -19.31
C ASN A 374 40.62 -13.40 -17.97
N THR A 375 40.06 -14.61 -17.95
CA THR A 375 40.21 -15.50 -16.79
C THR A 375 40.87 -16.80 -17.23
N THR A 376 42.19 -16.86 -17.01
CA THR A 376 42.95 -18.11 -16.98
C THR A 376 42.54 -18.87 -15.72
N SER A 377 41.89 -20.02 -15.90
CA SER A 377 41.61 -20.96 -14.81
C SER A 377 42.94 -21.50 -14.27
N THR A 378 43.29 -21.12 -13.05
CA THR A 378 44.35 -21.80 -12.29
C THR A 378 43.70 -22.41 -11.06
N GLU A 379 43.39 -23.69 -11.13
CA GLU A 379 43.19 -24.49 -9.93
C GLU A 379 44.46 -24.44 -9.11
N THR A 380 44.38 -23.93 -7.88
CA THR A 380 45.43 -24.15 -6.89
C THR A 380 44.79 -24.56 -5.58
N SER A 381 44.99 -25.83 -5.23
CA SER A 381 44.66 -26.40 -3.94
C SER A 381 45.60 -25.88 -2.83
N THR A 382 45.08 -25.93 -1.60
CA THR A 382 45.75 -25.92 -0.28
C THR A 382 46.17 -24.58 0.34
N GLY A 383 45.74 -24.39 1.60
CA GLY A 383 46.36 -23.47 2.55
C GLY A 383 45.38 -22.83 3.53
N ALA A 384 44.93 -23.55 4.55
CA ALA A 384 44.27 -22.93 5.70
C ALA A 384 45.21 -21.91 6.35
N HIS A 385 44.79 -20.65 6.45
CA HIS A 385 45.47 -19.64 7.27
C HIS A 385 44.49 -19.04 8.28
N ALA A 386 44.88 -19.26 9.55
CA ALA A 386 44.24 -18.78 10.75
C ALA A 386 44.20 -17.25 10.81
N PHE A 387 43.07 -16.71 11.28
CA PHE A 387 43.00 -15.33 11.74
C PHE A 387 43.44 -15.25 13.19
N THR A 388 44.51 -14.49 13.43
CA THR A 388 44.99 -14.07 14.74
C THR A 388 44.02 -13.07 15.37
N SER A 389 43.50 -13.41 16.55
CA SER A 389 42.73 -12.53 17.42
C SER A 389 43.64 -11.50 18.10
N SER A 390 43.32 -10.21 18.00
CA SER A 390 43.88 -9.17 18.85
C SER A 390 43.21 -9.20 20.22
N SER A 391 44.03 -9.10 21.26
CA SER A 391 43.71 -9.27 22.67
C SER A 391 42.86 -8.14 23.25
N LEU A 392 41.74 -8.51 23.89
CA LEU A 392 41.16 -7.76 25.00
C LEU A 392 41.27 -8.60 26.27
N SER A 393 41.76 -7.97 27.34
CA SER A 393 42.06 -8.56 28.65
C SER A 393 40.84 -9.18 29.33
N PRO A 394 41.03 -10.19 30.21
CA PRO A 394 39.94 -10.95 30.82
C PRO A 394 39.19 -10.11 31.85
N VAL A 395 37.87 -10.01 31.70
CA VAL A 395 36.98 -9.63 32.79
C VAL A 395 36.60 -10.91 33.53
N THR A 396 36.93 -10.92 34.81
CA THR A 396 36.67 -11.95 35.80
C THR A 396 35.20 -12.42 35.76
N GLU A 397 34.99 -13.72 35.59
CA GLU A 397 33.70 -14.38 35.76
C GLU A 397 33.14 -14.12 37.17
N VAL A 398 31.98 -13.47 37.22
CA VAL A 398 31.09 -13.51 38.39
C VAL A 398 30.31 -14.83 38.29
N PRO A 399 30.27 -15.68 39.33
CA PRO A 399 29.55 -16.93 39.27
C PRO A 399 28.04 -16.65 39.20
N ALA A 400 27.44 -16.88 38.03
CA ALA A 400 25.99 -16.88 37.88
C ALA A 400 25.44 -18.10 38.61
N THR A 401 24.90 -17.86 39.80
CA THR A 401 24.20 -18.86 40.59
C THR A 401 22.88 -19.18 39.88
N THR A 402 22.75 -20.40 39.34
CA THR A 402 21.49 -20.90 38.79
C THR A 402 20.46 -20.97 39.90
N THR A 403 19.64 -19.93 40.03
CA THR A 403 18.45 -19.96 40.87
C THR A 403 17.32 -20.49 40.00
N THR A 404 17.01 -21.78 40.11
CA THR A 404 15.75 -22.35 39.63
C THR A 404 14.61 -21.58 40.29
N ARG A 405 13.97 -20.67 39.54
CA ARG A 405 12.67 -20.13 39.92
C ARG A 405 11.64 -21.23 39.69
N SER A 406 11.11 -21.76 40.79
CA SER A 406 9.88 -22.52 40.80
C SER A 406 8.78 -21.68 40.17
N ILE A 407 8.15 -22.21 39.13
CA ILE A 407 6.93 -21.66 38.56
C ILE A 407 5.87 -21.74 39.66
N VAL A 408 5.39 -20.58 40.10
CA VAL A 408 4.24 -20.48 40.98
C VAL A 408 3.04 -20.91 40.15
N THR A 409 2.51 -22.09 40.45
CA THR A 409 1.18 -22.53 40.03
C THR A 409 0.18 -21.45 40.39
N SER A 410 -0.53 -20.92 39.38
CA SER A 410 -1.71 -20.09 39.60
C SER A 410 -2.69 -20.85 40.49
N THR A 411 -3.26 -20.13 41.45
CA THR A 411 -4.36 -20.61 42.29
C THR A 411 -5.48 -21.18 41.41
N PRO A 412 -6.02 -22.37 41.72
CA PRO A 412 -7.16 -22.91 40.98
C PRO A 412 -8.35 -21.98 41.20
N VAL A 413 -8.90 -21.43 40.12
CA VAL A 413 -10.23 -20.82 40.15
C VAL A 413 -11.21 -21.97 40.45
N PRO A 414 -12.08 -21.87 41.48
CA PRO A 414 -13.07 -22.89 41.75
C PRO A 414 -14.15 -22.85 40.66
N GLY A 415 -13.92 -23.63 39.60
CA GLY A 415 -14.85 -23.86 38.50
C GLY A 415 -14.59 -25.25 37.93
N VAL A 416 -15.60 -25.91 37.38
CA VAL A 416 -15.45 -27.23 36.78
C VAL A 416 -14.72 -27.07 35.44
N THR A 417 -13.38 -27.03 35.43
CA THR A 417 -12.61 -26.94 34.19
C THR A 417 -12.90 -28.16 33.32
N LYS A 418 -13.62 -27.97 32.22
CA LYS A 418 -13.90 -29.03 31.23
C LYS A 418 -12.78 -29.04 30.20
N THR A 419 -11.77 -29.88 30.43
CA THR A 419 -10.68 -30.08 29.45
C THR A 419 -11.23 -30.76 28.19
N LEU A 420 -11.24 -30.05 27.06
CA LEU A 420 -11.47 -30.64 25.75
C LEU A 420 -10.20 -31.41 25.34
N LYS A 421 -10.35 -32.67 24.91
CA LYS A 421 -9.22 -33.48 24.43
C LYS A 421 -9.31 -33.61 22.91
N ALA A 422 -8.27 -33.14 22.22
CA ALA A 422 -8.05 -33.46 20.82
C ALA A 422 -7.61 -34.93 20.70
N THR A 423 -8.15 -35.64 19.71
CA THR A 423 -7.72 -37.00 19.37
C THR A 423 -6.76 -36.94 18.19
N THR A 424 -5.55 -37.47 18.36
CA THR A 424 -4.58 -37.59 17.26
C THR A 424 -4.90 -38.82 16.42
N SER A 425 -5.06 -38.65 15.11
CA SER A 425 -5.03 -39.75 14.14
C SER A 425 -3.66 -39.67 13.45
N PRO A 426 -2.73 -40.60 13.72
CA PRO A 426 -1.35 -40.45 13.26
C PRO A 426 -1.23 -40.62 11.74
N THR A 427 -0.63 -39.65 11.07
CA THR A 427 -0.24 -39.71 9.65
C THR A 427 1.25 -40.04 9.44
N GLY A 428 1.98 -40.46 10.48
CA GLY A 428 3.32 -41.05 10.34
C GLY A 428 4.46 -40.36 11.11
N ILE A 429 4.20 -39.26 11.81
CA ILE A 429 5.17 -38.58 12.69
C ILE A 429 4.52 -38.36 14.06
N SER A 430 4.96 -39.09 15.08
CA SER A 430 4.46 -38.92 16.44
C SER A 430 4.91 -37.57 17.02
N ASN A 431 4.01 -36.88 17.71
CA ASN A 431 4.28 -35.62 18.44
C ASN A 431 4.63 -34.40 17.56
N ALA A 432 4.19 -34.38 16.29
CA ALA A 432 4.36 -33.21 15.43
C ALA A 432 3.62 -31.97 15.98
N PHE A 433 2.48 -32.17 16.65
CA PHE A 433 1.78 -31.15 17.42
C PHE A 433 2.03 -31.41 18.90
N VAL A 434 2.57 -30.41 19.61
CA VAL A 434 3.05 -30.57 20.99
C VAL A 434 2.16 -29.89 22.01
N ASP A 435 1.45 -28.84 21.61
CA ASP A 435 0.48 -28.16 22.46
C ASP A 435 -0.63 -27.51 21.63
N ILE A 436 -1.82 -27.43 22.21
CA ILE A 436 -2.93 -26.66 21.66
C ILE A 436 -3.52 -25.86 22.81
N SER A 437 -3.44 -24.54 22.74
CA SER A 437 -3.97 -23.63 23.75
C SER A 437 -4.99 -22.69 23.15
N LEU A 438 -6.01 -22.33 23.93
CA LEU A 438 -7.09 -21.44 23.48
C LEU A 438 -6.88 -20.05 24.09
N ARG A 439 -7.01 -19.01 23.27
CA ARG A 439 -6.97 -17.60 23.66
C ARG A 439 -8.08 -16.82 22.96
N ARG A 440 -8.43 -15.64 23.46
CA ARG A 440 -9.36 -14.73 22.77
C ARG A 440 -8.56 -13.68 22.01
N GLN A 441 -9.03 -13.33 20.81
CA GLN A 441 -8.38 -12.34 19.96
C GLN A 441 -8.15 -11.01 20.70
N GLY A 442 -6.88 -10.61 20.79
CA GLY A 442 -6.46 -9.34 21.38
C GLY A 442 -6.58 -9.22 22.90
N VAL A 443 -6.82 -10.33 23.63
CA VAL A 443 -7.00 -10.32 25.10
C VAL A 443 -5.93 -11.18 25.78
N SER A 444 -5.26 -10.63 26.80
CA SER A 444 -4.20 -11.31 27.56
C SER A 444 -4.71 -12.15 28.74
N SER A 445 -6.02 -12.13 29.00
CA SER A 445 -6.68 -12.89 30.06
C SER A 445 -6.89 -14.34 29.64
N PRO A 446 -6.66 -15.32 30.55
CA PRO A 446 -7.00 -16.72 30.30
C PRO A 446 -8.52 -16.99 30.35
N ASP A 447 -9.29 -16.08 30.96
CA ASP A 447 -10.72 -16.27 31.19
C ASP A 447 -11.59 -15.90 29.96
N ILE A 448 -12.62 -16.70 29.70
CA ILE A 448 -13.60 -16.51 28.62
C ILE A 448 -14.84 -15.78 29.17
N TYR A 449 -14.90 -14.45 28.98
CA TYR A 449 -16.02 -13.62 29.47
C TYR A 449 -17.22 -13.54 28.52
N ASP A 450 -17.00 -13.79 27.23
CA ASP A 450 -18.03 -13.76 26.19
C ASP A 450 -17.81 -14.95 25.24
N PRO A 451 -18.58 -16.04 25.40
CA PRO A 451 -18.40 -17.26 24.61
C PRO A 451 -18.84 -17.13 23.14
N ASN A 452 -19.47 -16.01 22.77
CA ASN A 452 -19.91 -15.74 21.39
C ASN A 452 -18.85 -15.05 20.53
N GLY A 453 -17.71 -14.67 21.12
CA GLY A 453 -16.61 -14.03 20.42
C GLY A 453 -15.74 -15.01 19.63
N TRP A 454 -14.98 -14.46 18.66
CA TRP A 454 -13.93 -15.21 17.98
C TRP A 454 -12.82 -15.63 18.93
N MET A 455 -12.38 -16.88 18.79
CA MET A 455 -11.31 -17.49 19.58
C MET A 455 -10.10 -17.83 18.72
N GLU A 456 -8.91 -17.65 19.28
CA GLU A 456 -7.61 -18.03 18.71
C GLU A 456 -7.17 -19.36 19.31
N LEU A 457 -7.09 -20.38 18.46
CA LEU A 457 -6.51 -21.67 18.81
C LEU A 457 -5.04 -21.66 18.44
N HIS A 458 -4.17 -21.47 19.43
CA HIS A 458 -2.72 -21.54 19.25
C HIS A 458 -2.27 -23.00 19.21
N VAL A 459 -1.63 -23.37 18.11
CA VAL A 459 -1.11 -24.70 17.85
C VAL A 459 0.41 -24.61 17.82
N GLN A 460 1.04 -25.32 18.75
CA GLN A 460 2.48 -25.49 18.75
C GLN A 460 2.85 -26.77 18.02
N PHE A 461 3.81 -26.65 17.11
CA PHE A 461 4.30 -27.77 16.33
C PHE A 461 5.82 -27.91 16.45
N LEU A 462 6.27 -29.17 16.44
CA LEU A 462 7.66 -29.59 16.56
C LEU A 462 7.90 -30.76 15.62
N VAL A 463 8.68 -30.52 14.56
CA VAL A 463 9.11 -31.55 13.61
C VAL A 463 10.64 -31.62 13.63
N PRO A 464 11.24 -32.53 14.42
CA PRO A 464 12.70 -32.58 14.61
C PRO A 464 13.46 -33.14 13.40
N THR A 465 12.76 -33.56 12.34
CA THR A 465 13.34 -34.23 11.18
C THR A 465 12.87 -33.58 9.89
N ARG A 466 13.73 -33.58 8.86
CA ARG A 466 13.33 -33.18 7.50
C ARG A 466 12.19 -34.06 6.99
N LEU A 467 11.26 -33.44 6.29
CA LEU A 467 10.11 -34.11 5.69
C LEU A 467 10.17 -33.98 4.18
N LYS A 468 9.66 -34.98 3.46
CA LYS A 468 9.50 -34.85 2.01
C LYS A 468 8.38 -33.86 1.70
N GLU A 469 8.49 -33.16 0.58
CA GLU A 469 7.40 -32.36 0.03
C GLU A 469 6.13 -33.22 -0.08
N GLY A 470 5.00 -32.64 0.31
CA GLY A 470 3.70 -33.30 0.33
C GLY A 470 3.46 -34.20 1.54
N SER A 471 4.39 -34.24 2.51
CA SER A 471 4.12 -34.87 3.81
C SER A 471 2.98 -34.14 4.52
N VAL A 472 2.02 -34.86 5.11
CA VAL A 472 0.88 -34.25 5.80
C VAL A 472 0.86 -34.68 7.26
N VAL A 473 0.70 -33.70 8.15
CA VAL A 473 0.43 -33.93 9.58
C VAL A 473 -0.97 -33.44 9.92
N THR A 474 -1.70 -34.22 10.72
CA THR A 474 -3.11 -33.96 11.00
C THR A 474 -3.43 -34.16 12.48
N PHE A 475 -4.35 -33.35 13.02
CA PHE A 475 -4.98 -33.59 14.32
C PHE A 475 -6.49 -33.29 14.25
N ALA A 476 -7.27 -33.93 15.12
CA ALA A 476 -8.71 -33.67 15.19
C ALA A 476 -9.01 -32.55 16.19
N LEU A 477 -9.79 -31.55 15.76
CA LEU A 477 -10.37 -30.57 16.64
C LEU A 477 -11.58 -31.15 17.37
N PRO A 478 -11.78 -30.80 18.66
CA PRO A 478 -13.03 -31.11 19.34
C PRO A 478 -14.24 -30.54 18.58
N PRO A 479 -15.37 -31.25 18.50
CA PRO A 479 -16.55 -30.82 17.74
C PRO A 479 -17.21 -29.55 18.29
N GLN A 480 -16.79 -29.10 19.48
CA GLN A 480 -17.20 -27.83 20.06
C GLN A 480 -16.62 -26.63 19.29
N PHE A 481 -15.56 -26.80 18.50
CA PHE A 481 -15.02 -25.76 17.65
C PHE A 481 -15.64 -25.84 16.25
N VAL A 482 -16.23 -24.72 15.82
CA VAL A 482 -16.91 -24.57 14.53
C VAL A 482 -16.44 -23.30 13.83
N ASN A 483 -16.77 -23.14 12.55
CA ASN A 483 -16.40 -21.97 11.73
C ASN A 483 -14.89 -21.66 11.80
N VAL A 484 -14.06 -22.70 11.67
CA VAL A 484 -12.60 -22.56 11.69
C VAL A 484 -12.17 -21.82 10.43
N VAL A 485 -11.54 -20.65 10.59
CA VAL A 485 -11.00 -19.87 9.49
C VAL A 485 -9.68 -20.47 9.07
N GLU A 486 -9.57 -20.71 7.77
CA GLU A 486 -8.38 -21.26 7.13
C GLU A 486 -7.54 -20.11 6.57
N ASP A 487 -6.27 -20.05 6.94
CA ASP A 487 -5.28 -19.38 6.10
C ASP A 487 -4.56 -20.46 5.30
N ASN A 488 -4.47 -20.29 3.98
CA ASN A 488 -4.06 -21.39 3.08
C ASN A 488 -2.56 -21.73 3.18
N TYR A 489 -1.78 -20.90 3.88
CA TYR A 489 -0.32 -20.98 3.92
C TYR A 489 0.20 -20.99 5.35
N VAL A 490 1.15 -21.89 5.61
CA VAL A 490 1.98 -21.91 6.82
C VAL A 490 3.32 -21.33 6.43
N MET A 491 3.68 -20.20 7.03
CA MET A 491 4.90 -19.45 6.69
C MET A 491 5.81 -19.34 7.93
N ASP A 492 7.13 -19.28 7.70
CA ASP A 492 8.07 -18.92 8.77
C ASP A 492 8.08 -17.38 9.00
N PRO A 493 8.76 -16.87 10.06
CA PRO A 493 8.85 -15.43 10.31
C PRO A 493 9.56 -14.61 9.22
N SER A 494 10.22 -15.26 8.26
CA SER A 494 10.88 -14.64 7.10
C SER A 494 10.03 -14.76 5.83
N SER A 495 8.76 -15.17 5.95
CA SER A 495 7.82 -15.38 4.84
C SER A 495 8.23 -16.49 3.88
N ASN A 496 8.98 -17.50 4.33
CA ASN A 496 9.19 -18.72 3.57
C ASN A 496 7.99 -19.65 3.72
N LEU A 497 7.53 -20.25 2.62
CA LEU A 497 6.42 -21.19 2.62
C LEU A 497 6.83 -22.53 3.23
N VAL A 498 6.41 -22.81 4.46
CA VAL A 498 6.62 -24.08 5.17
C VAL A 498 5.63 -25.14 4.68
N GLY A 499 4.41 -24.74 4.33
CA GLY A 499 3.36 -25.65 3.87
C GLY A 499 2.01 -24.96 3.67
N SER A 500 0.96 -25.75 3.49
CA SER A 500 -0.44 -25.30 3.46
C SER A 500 -1.24 -25.92 4.59
N ALA A 501 -2.21 -25.16 5.12
CA ALA A 501 -3.14 -25.64 6.14
C ALA A 501 -4.53 -25.86 5.52
N SER A 502 -5.27 -26.85 6.02
CA SER A 502 -6.66 -27.09 5.63
C SER A 502 -7.47 -27.70 6.77
N PHE A 503 -8.78 -27.41 6.80
CA PHE A 503 -9.71 -27.99 7.76
C PHE A 503 -10.88 -28.69 7.08
N ASP A 504 -11.09 -29.98 7.41
CA ASP A 504 -12.25 -30.73 6.93
C ASP A 504 -13.40 -30.65 7.95
N ASN A 505 -14.41 -29.85 7.63
CA ASN A 505 -15.62 -29.68 8.45
C ASN A 505 -16.40 -30.99 8.72
N ASN A 506 -16.25 -32.02 7.88
CA ASN A 506 -16.96 -33.29 8.08
C ASN A 506 -16.26 -34.20 9.08
N THR A 507 -14.92 -34.20 9.07
CA THR A 507 -14.11 -35.09 9.91
C THR A 507 -13.49 -34.36 11.11
N ALA A 508 -13.64 -33.03 11.18
CA ALA A 508 -12.99 -32.14 12.14
C ALA A 508 -11.45 -32.28 12.15
N LEU A 509 -10.87 -32.69 11.02
CA LEU A 509 -9.43 -32.88 10.88
C LEU A 509 -8.79 -31.59 10.35
N PHE A 510 -7.87 -31.04 11.13
CA PHE A 510 -6.97 -30.00 10.67
C PHE A 510 -5.68 -30.64 10.16
N SER A 511 -5.27 -30.27 8.95
CA SER A 511 -4.10 -30.83 8.26
C SER A 511 -3.11 -29.74 7.86
N VAL A 512 -1.83 -30.03 8.00
CA VAL A 512 -0.73 -29.23 7.43
C VAL A 512 0.01 -30.08 6.42
N GLY A 513 -0.03 -29.68 5.15
CA GLY A 513 0.75 -30.26 4.06
C GLY A 513 2.06 -29.49 3.90
N PHE A 514 3.20 -30.15 4.11
CA PHE A 514 4.51 -29.51 4.02
C PHE A 514 4.94 -29.30 2.56
N SER A 515 5.53 -28.14 2.28
CA SER A 515 6.09 -27.78 0.98
C SER A 515 7.53 -28.32 0.82
N GLU A 516 8.17 -28.00 -0.30
CA GLU A 516 9.58 -28.29 -0.53
C GLU A 516 10.50 -27.75 0.59
N TRP A 517 10.11 -26.68 1.29
CA TRP A 517 10.93 -26.07 2.35
C TRP A 517 11.29 -27.07 3.46
N ALA A 518 10.38 -27.98 3.80
CA ALA A 518 10.59 -28.99 4.84
C ALA A 518 11.62 -30.07 4.44
N GLU A 519 12.00 -30.19 3.16
CA GLU A 519 13.02 -31.13 2.70
C GLU A 519 14.43 -30.68 3.08
N TRP A 520 14.63 -29.37 3.20
CA TRP A 520 15.94 -28.75 3.44
C TRP A 520 16.18 -28.42 4.92
N HIS A 521 15.11 -28.35 5.72
CA HIS A 521 15.13 -27.89 7.11
C HIS A 521 14.75 -29.01 8.09
N SER A 522 15.59 -29.22 9.10
CA SER A 522 15.26 -30.01 10.31
C SER A 522 14.88 -29.08 11.45
N ASP A 523 14.31 -29.62 12.53
CA ASP A 523 13.96 -28.86 13.74
C ASP A 523 12.96 -27.72 13.47
N ILE A 524 11.89 -28.03 12.73
CA ILE A 524 10.82 -27.08 12.46
C ILE A 524 10.01 -26.89 13.74
N VAL A 525 10.13 -25.72 14.36
CA VAL A 525 9.43 -25.35 15.60
C VAL A 525 8.68 -24.06 15.37
N GLY A 526 7.41 -24.02 15.75
CA GLY A 526 6.63 -22.80 15.68
C GLY A 526 5.32 -22.85 16.45
N ASP A 527 4.73 -21.67 16.59
CA ASP A 527 3.39 -21.42 17.08
C ASP A 527 2.63 -20.73 15.94
N PHE A 528 1.46 -21.24 15.58
CA PHE A 528 0.52 -20.53 14.73
C PHE A 528 -0.85 -20.56 15.39
N TYR A 529 -1.75 -19.66 14.99
CA TYR A 529 -3.10 -19.62 15.51
C TYR A 529 -4.13 -19.78 14.39
N LEU A 530 -5.28 -20.36 14.74
CA LEU A 530 -6.46 -20.45 13.89
C LEU A 530 -7.60 -19.71 14.57
N TYR A 531 -8.43 -19.02 13.80
CA TYR A 531 -9.65 -18.42 14.33
C TYR A 531 -10.79 -19.43 14.29
N CYS A 532 -11.60 -19.49 15.36
CA CYS A 532 -12.77 -20.36 15.44
C CYS A 532 -13.86 -19.77 16.33
N HIS A 533 -15.06 -20.36 16.26
CA HIS A 533 -16.17 -20.15 17.18
C HIS A 533 -16.42 -21.40 18.01
N PHE A 534 -17.09 -21.23 19.16
CA PHE A 534 -17.74 -22.36 19.82
C PHE A 534 -19.08 -22.69 19.15
N SER A 535 -19.48 -23.96 19.17
CA SER A 535 -20.82 -24.36 18.74
C SER A 535 -21.88 -23.73 19.65
N GLU A 536 -23.06 -23.39 19.12
CA GLU A 536 -24.14 -22.77 19.90
C GLU A 536 -24.49 -23.58 21.16
N GLU A 537 -24.49 -24.91 21.05
CA GLU A 537 -24.72 -25.82 22.19
C GLU A 537 -23.64 -25.71 23.27
N PHE A 538 -22.38 -25.48 22.88
CA PHE A 538 -21.28 -25.32 23.81
C PHE A 538 -21.24 -23.89 24.38
N GLN A 539 -21.53 -22.87 23.58
CA GLN A 539 -21.68 -21.48 24.04
C GLN A 539 -22.70 -21.37 25.17
N ALA A 540 -23.84 -22.06 25.05
CA ALA A 540 -24.88 -22.10 26.08
C ALA A 540 -24.45 -22.80 27.38
N GLN A 541 -23.35 -23.55 27.36
CA GLN A 541 -22.80 -24.28 28.52
C GLN A 541 -21.60 -23.56 29.16
N VAL A 542 -21.01 -22.55 28.51
CA VAL A 542 -19.84 -21.82 29.01
C VAL A 542 -20.30 -20.66 29.89
N GLU A 543 -19.87 -20.66 31.15
CA GLU A 543 -20.12 -19.55 32.07
C GLU A 543 -19.10 -18.42 31.83
N ALA A 544 -19.54 -17.16 31.92
CA ALA A 544 -18.64 -16.02 31.80
C ALA A 544 -17.56 -16.05 32.90
N GLY A 545 -16.28 -16.08 32.51
CA GLY A 545 -15.13 -16.21 33.41
C GLY A 545 -14.54 -17.62 33.52
N THR A 546 -14.87 -18.53 32.59
CA THR A 546 -14.34 -19.91 32.52
C THR A 546 -12.96 -19.98 31.91
#